data_AF-A0A7V4PQ25-F1
#
_entry.id   AF-A0A7V4PQ25-F1
#
_cell.length_a   1.000
_cell.length_b   1.000
_cell.length_c   1.000
_cell.angle_alpha   90.00
_cell.angle_beta   90.00
_cell.angle_gamma   90.00
#
_symmetry.space_group_name_H-M   'P 1'
#
loop_
_entity.id
_entity.type
_entity.pdbx_description
1 polymer ?
#
loop_
_entity_poly.entity_id
_entity_poly.type
_entity_poly.pdbx_seq_one_letter_code
_entity_poly.pdbx_strand_id
1 'polypeptide(L)'
;MRCQMKRIILTSAFLVLLAAPISWAAERIRIGYSSISGSYIGIWVAHDAGLFAKEGLEDQIILIPSGSQLAQVTVAGEVEVAALNGSSVMAAALQGADLKIIGNAVNKMIFS
;
A
#
# COMPACT_ATOMS: atom_id res chain seq x y z
N MET A 1 -19.46 -51.31 2.79
CA MET A 1 -18.24 -50.84 3.50
C MET A 1 -17.53 -49.67 2.79
N ARG A 2 -17.31 -49.70 1.47
CA ARG A 2 -16.67 -48.59 0.70
C ARG A 2 -17.37 -47.21 0.78
N CYS A 3 -18.69 -47.17 0.95
CA CYS A 3 -19.45 -45.91 1.04
C CYS A 3 -19.35 -45.23 2.43
N GLN A 4 -19.10 -46.01 3.50
CA GLN A 4 -18.94 -45.49 4.86
C GLN A 4 -17.56 -44.82 5.05
N MET A 5 -16.50 -45.41 4.48
CA MET A 5 -15.16 -44.80 4.52
C MET A 5 -15.08 -43.48 3.75
N LYS A 6 -15.76 -43.36 2.60
CA LYS A 6 -15.82 -42.08 1.86
C LYS A 6 -16.48 -40.98 2.69
N ARG A 7 -17.59 -41.29 3.39
CA ARG A 7 -18.27 -40.35 4.28
C ARG A 7 -17.38 -39.86 5.41
N ILE A 8 -16.64 -40.76 6.06
CA ILE A 8 -15.73 -40.40 7.16
C ILE A 8 -14.58 -39.51 6.67
N ILE A 9 -14.01 -39.80 5.50
CA ILE A 9 -12.96 -38.97 4.88
C ILE A 9 -13.50 -37.58 4.53
N LEU A 10 -14.69 -37.50 3.93
CA LEU A 10 -15.34 -36.23 3.59
C LEU A 10 -15.67 -35.39 4.84
N THR A 11 -16.18 -36.01 5.91
CA THR A 11 -16.47 -35.29 7.16
C THR A 11 -15.19 -34.84 7.87
N SER A 12 -14.14 -35.66 7.83
CA SER A 12 -12.84 -35.29 8.41
C SER A 12 -12.20 -34.13 7.65
N ALA A 13 -12.26 -34.12 6.32
CA ALA A 13 -11.73 -33.03 5.51
C ALA A 13 -12.49 -31.72 5.75
N PHE A 14 -13.81 -31.78 5.89
CA PHE A 14 -14.63 -30.61 6.21
C PHE A 14 -14.34 -30.04 7.59
N LEU A 15 -14.11 -30.90 8.59
CA LEU A 15 -13.76 -30.47 9.95
C LEU A 15 -12.37 -29.82 10.01
N VAL A 16 -11.41 -30.33 9.23
CA VAL A 16 -10.06 -29.72 9.11
C VAL A 16 -10.13 -28.35 8.44
N LEU A 17 -10.97 -28.18 7.41
CA LEU A 17 -11.15 -26.90 6.72
C LEU A 17 -11.79 -25.85 7.64
N LEU A 18 -12.69 -26.26 8.53
CA LEU A 18 -13.32 -25.38 9.53
C LEU A 18 -12.38 -24.98 10.67
N ALA A 19 -11.36 -25.79 10.95
CA ALA A 19 -10.42 -25.58 12.06
C ALA A 19 -9.16 -24.79 11.67
N ALA A 20 -9.04 -24.36 10.41
CA ALA A 20 -7.90 -23.56 9.98
C ALA A 20 -7.94 -22.18 10.65
N PRO A 21 -6.89 -21.76 11.38
CA PRO A 21 -6.83 -20.42 11.95
C PRO A 21 -6.77 -19.40 10.81
N ILE A 22 -7.76 -18.51 10.76
CA ILE A 22 -7.74 -17.36 9.86
C ILE A 22 -6.75 -16.36 10.48
N SER A 23 -5.49 -16.41 10.05
CA SER A 23 -4.51 -15.38 10.37
C SER A 23 -4.72 -14.19 9.46
N TRP A 24 -5.02 -13.02 10.03
CA TRP A 24 -5.02 -11.76 9.29
C TRP A 24 -3.57 -11.30 9.22
N ALA A 25 -2.86 -11.72 8.17
CA ALA A 25 -1.54 -11.17 7.88
C ALA A 25 -1.71 -9.68 7.56
N ALA A 26 -0.77 -8.86 8.03
CA ALA A 26 -0.78 -7.44 7.71
C ALA A 26 -0.69 -7.26 6.19
N GLU A 27 -1.54 -6.41 5.63
CA GLU A 27 -1.51 -6.09 4.21
C GLU A 27 -0.35 -5.14 3.94
N ARG A 28 0.53 -5.52 3.02
CA ARG A 28 1.71 -4.72 2.72
C ARG A 28 1.34 -3.51 1.87
N ILE A 29 1.85 -2.34 2.25
CA ILE A 29 1.66 -1.09 1.51
C ILE A 29 3.00 -0.39 1.24
N ARG A 30 3.30 -0.08 -0.03
CA ARG A 30 4.49 0.66 -0.44
C ARG A 30 4.14 2.12 -0.68
N ILE A 31 4.83 2.99 0.06
CA ILE A 31 4.62 4.43 0.08
C ILE A 31 5.88 5.11 -0.44
N GLY A 32 5.82 5.61 -1.67
CA GLY A 32 6.93 6.37 -2.26
C GLY A 32 6.89 7.84 -1.83
N TYR A 33 8.05 8.47 -1.62
CA TYR A 33 8.14 9.92 -1.42
C TYR A 33 9.32 10.53 -2.20
N SER A 34 9.13 11.78 -2.67
CA SER A 34 9.99 12.33 -3.73
C SER A 34 11.22 13.12 -3.28
N SER A 35 11.35 13.45 -1.99
CA SER A 35 12.52 14.16 -1.47
C SER A 35 12.59 14.11 0.07
N ILE A 36 13.76 14.41 0.63
CA ILE A 36 13.90 14.58 2.09
C ILE A 36 13.42 15.98 2.45
N SER A 37 12.25 16.08 3.08
CA SER A 37 11.61 17.34 3.45
C SER A 37 10.64 17.13 4.61
N GLY A 38 10.49 18.14 5.48
CA GLY A 38 9.51 18.13 6.57
C GLY A 38 8.06 17.99 6.10
N SER A 39 7.76 18.28 4.83
CA SER A 39 6.42 18.06 4.27
C SER A 39 5.97 16.59 4.23
N TYR A 40 6.90 15.63 4.30
CA TYR A 40 6.60 14.20 4.34
C TYR A 40 6.64 13.60 5.75
N ILE A 41 6.86 14.44 6.78
CA ILE A 41 7.05 13.95 8.16
C ILE A 41 5.86 13.15 8.69
N GLY A 42 4.65 13.45 8.22
CA GLY A 42 3.43 12.73 8.63
C GLY A 42 3.49 11.23 8.33
N ILE A 43 4.13 10.82 7.24
CA ILE A 43 4.27 9.40 6.86
C ILE A 43 5.20 8.68 7.85
N TRP A 44 6.32 9.32 8.20
CA TRP A 44 7.29 8.79 9.17
C TRP A 44 6.74 8.76 10.59
N VAL A 45 6.02 9.80 11.02
CA VAL A 45 5.34 9.81 12.32
C VAL A 45 4.30 8.70 12.40
N ALA A 46 3.57 8.43 11.32
CA ALA A 46 2.60 7.34 11.27
C ALA A 46 3.28 5.96 11.40
N HIS A 47 4.43 5.78 10.76
CA HIS A 47 5.28 4.58 10.92
C HIS A 47 5.76 4.42 12.36
N ASP A 48 6.45 5.43 12.89
CA ASP A 48 7.09 5.38 14.22
C ASP A 48 6.05 5.20 15.35
N ALA A 49 4.86 5.80 15.21
CA ALA A 49 3.77 5.65 16.16
C ALA A 49 2.97 4.35 16.00
N GLY A 50 3.36 3.48 15.05
CA GLY A 50 2.71 2.20 14.76
C GLY A 50 1.27 2.36 14.25
N LEU A 51 0.94 3.47 13.59
CA LEU A 51 -0.42 3.72 13.10
C LEU A 51 -0.78 2.81 11.92
N PHE A 52 0.16 2.54 11.01
CA PHE A 52 -0.07 1.56 9.94
C PHE A 52 -0.34 0.16 10.49
N ALA A 53 0.46 -0.29 11.46
CA ALA A 53 0.27 -1.58 12.11
C ALA A 53 -1.08 -1.69 12.85
N LYS A 54 -1.55 -0.59 13.48
CA LYS A 54 -2.89 -0.54 14.11
C LYS A 54 -4.02 -0.74 13.10
N GLU A 55 -3.83 -0.30 11.87
CA GLU A 55 -4.76 -0.49 10.75
C GLU A 55 -4.51 -1.81 9.98
N GLY A 56 -3.66 -2.70 10.51
CA GLY A 56 -3.34 -3.98 9.86
C GLY A 56 -2.48 -3.86 8.62
N LEU A 57 -1.72 -2.76 8.48
CA LEU A 57 -0.83 -2.50 7.35
C LEU A 57 0.64 -2.72 7.73
N GLU A 58 1.38 -3.43 6.87
CA GLU A 58 2.85 -3.49 6.90
C GLU A 58 3.39 -2.46 5.92
N ASP A 59 3.77 -1.29 6.44
CA ASP A 59 4.20 -0.18 5.59
C ASP A 59 5.66 -0.28 5.14
N GLN A 60 5.90 0.22 3.93
CA GLN A 60 7.23 0.36 3.34
C GLN A 60 7.41 1.75 2.78
N ILE A 61 8.18 2.58 3.45
CA ILE A 61 8.43 3.96 3.02
C ILE A 61 9.69 3.99 2.15
N ILE A 62 9.57 4.43 0.90
CA ILE A 62 10.62 4.32 -0.12
C ILE A 62 10.94 5.72 -0.69
N LEU A 63 12.20 6.15 -0.55
CA LEU A 63 12.67 7.38 -1.17
C LEU A 63 12.96 7.16 -2.65
N ILE A 64 12.26 7.87 -3.52
CA ILE A 64 12.57 7.98 -4.95
C ILE A 64 12.80 9.46 -5.23
N PRO A 65 14.05 9.95 -5.30
CA PRO A 65 14.37 11.38 -5.25
C PRO A 65 14.11 12.12 -6.59
N SER A 66 12.95 11.88 -7.19
CA SER A 66 12.47 12.51 -8.42
C SER A 66 10.95 12.40 -8.49
N GLY A 67 10.25 13.53 -8.58
CA GLY A 67 8.78 13.55 -8.68
C GLY A 67 8.27 12.88 -9.95
N SER A 68 8.92 13.11 -11.10
CA SER A 68 8.55 12.49 -12.36
C SER A 68 8.78 10.98 -12.35
N GLN A 69 9.93 10.53 -11.82
CA GLN A 69 10.22 9.11 -11.68
C GLN A 69 9.23 8.44 -10.71
N LEU A 70 8.95 9.08 -9.57
CA LEU A 70 8.00 8.54 -8.60
C LEU A 70 6.58 8.47 -9.20
N ALA A 71 6.16 9.45 -9.99
CA ALA A 71 4.90 9.36 -10.73
C ALA A 71 4.88 8.13 -11.66
N GLN A 72 5.94 7.91 -12.43
CA GLN A 72 6.06 6.75 -13.31
C GLN A 72 6.02 5.42 -12.56
N VAL A 73 6.74 5.32 -11.44
CA VAL A 73 6.74 4.14 -10.55
C VAL A 73 5.35 3.88 -9.98
N THR A 74 4.61 4.93 -9.63
CA THR A 74 3.22 4.81 -9.13
C THR A 74 2.29 4.31 -10.23
N VAL A 75 2.39 4.87 -11.44
CA VAL A 75 1.61 4.43 -12.61
C VAL A 75 1.90 2.96 -12.97
N ALA A 76 3.15 2.52 -12.80
CA ALA A 76 3.54 1.14 -13.01
C ALA A 76 3.00 0.16 -11.92
N GLY A 77 2.43 0.66 -10.82
CA GLY A 77 1.95 -0.14 -9.70
C GLY A 77 3.06 -0.62 -8.76
N GLU A 78 4.28 -0.11 -8.91
CA GLU A 78 5.43 -0.47 -8.08
C GLU A 78 5.33 0.14 -6.67
N VAL A 79 4.51 1.18 -6.47
CA VAL A 79 4.07 1.68 -5.17
C VAL A 79 2.57 1.96 -5.20
N GLU A 80 1.87 1.64 -4.11
CA GLU A 80 0.41 1.87 -4.00
C GLU A 80 0.09 3.35 -3.76
N VAL A 81 0.93 4.06 -3.01
CA VAL A 81 0.74 5.47 -2.66
C VAL A 81 2.03 6.24 -2.90
N ALA A 82 1.92 7.45 -3.42
CA ALA A 82 3.06 8.32 -3.61
C ALA A 82 2.81 9.74 -3.11
N ALA A 83 3.78 10.25 -2.34
CA ALA A 83 3.86 11.63 -1.89
C ALA A 83 4.92 12.38 -2.72
N LEU A 84 4.45 13.15 -3.70
CA LEU A 84 5.28 13.88 -4.64
C LEU A 84 4.75 15.28 -4.92
N ASN A 85 5.54 16.08 -5.64
CA ASN A 85 5.11 17.42 -6.04
C ASN A 85 3.92 17.36 -7.02
N GLY A 86 3.03 18.36 -6.90
CA GLY A 86 1.80 18.41 -7.71
C GLY A 86 2.04 18.64 -9.20
N SER A 87 3.15 19.30 -9.57
CA SER A 87 3.52 19.53 -10.98
C SER A 87 3.80 18.22 -11.72
N SER A 88 4.47 17.26 -11.07
CA SER A 88 4.74 15.94 -11.65
C SER A 88 3.47 15.10 -11.80
N VAL A 89 2.56 15.13 -10.80
CA VAL A 89 1.26 14.45 -10.90
C VAL A 89 0.43 15.04 -12.05
N MET A 90 0.39 16.37 -12.17
CA MET A 90 -0.32 17.05 -13.25
C MET A 90 0.27 16.70 -14.62
N ALA A 91 1.60 16.71 -14.74
CA ALA A 91 2.28 16.34 -15.98
C ALA A 91 1.98 14.89 -16.40
N ALA A 92 1.96 13.95 -15.44
CA ALA A 92 1.60 12.56 -15.70
C ALA A 92 0.12 12.43 -16.13
N ALA A 93 -0.80 13.11 -15.43
CA ALA A 93 -2.21 13.11 -15.77
C ALA A 93 -2.47 13.69 -17.18
N LEU A 94 -1.78 14.76 -17.56
CA LEU A 94 -1.84 15.34 -18.91
C LEU A 94 -1.30 14.38 -19.99
N GLN A 95 -0.45 13.43 -19.62
CA GLN A 95 0.03 12.35 -20.50
C GLN A 95 -0.90 11.12 -20.50
N GLY A 96 -2.04 11.17 -19.81
CA GLY A 96 -3.03 10.10 -19.76
C GLY A 96 -2.83 9.08 -18.64
N ALA A 97 -1.97 9.38 -17.65
CA ALA A 97 -1.84 8.52 -16.47
C ALA A 97 -3.11 8.56 -15.61
N ASP A 98 -3.58 7.38 -15.19
CA ASP A 98 -4.69 7.25 -14.25
C ASP A 98 -4.20 7.39 -12.80
N LEU A 99 -4.04 8.64 -12.36
CA LEU A 99 -3.62 8.98 -11.00
C LEU A 99 -4.70 9.80 -10.31
N LYS A 100 -4.92 9.53 -9.02
CA LYS A 100 -5.86 10.28 -8.18
C LYS A 100 -5.17 10.91 -6.99
N ILE A 101 -5.35 12.21 -6.82
CA ILE A 101 -4.91 12.93 -5.62
C ILE A 101 -5.94 12.69 -4.52
N ILE A 102 -5.51 12.06 -3.42
CA ILE A 102 -6.38 11.72 -2.26
C ILE A 102 -6.12 12.60 -1.03
N GLY A 103 -5.08 13.43 -1.06
CA GLY A 103 -4.71 14.27 0.08
C GLY A 103 -3.53 15.17 -0.25
N ASN A 104 -3.23 16.10 0.65
CA ASN A 104 -2.13 17.04 0.53
C ASN A 104 -1.60 17.44 1.92
N ALA A 105 -0.28 17.54 2.07
CA ALA A 105 0.36 17.84 3.35
C ALA A 105 0.65 19.34 3.54
N VAL A 106 0.57 20.16 2.47
CA VAL A 106 1.01 21.56 2.48
C VAL A 106 0.08 22.49 1.70
N ASN A 107 -0.21 23.67 2.23
CA ASN A 107 -1.15 24.61 1.58
C ASN A 107 -0.52 25.47 0.46
N LYS A 108 0.76 25.25 0.14
CA LYS A 108 1.52 26.02 -0.86
C LYS A 108 2.44 25.09 -1.65
N MET A 109 2.76 25.48 -2.87
CA MET A 109 3.78 24.81 -3.67
C MET A 109 5.16 25.14 -3.08
N ILE A 110 5.84 24.11 -2.56
CA ILE A 110 7.17 24.23 -1.92
C ILE A 110 8.26 23.48 -2.69
N PHE A 111 7.89 22.86 -3.80
CA PHE A 111 8.76 22.10 -4.68
C PHE A 111 8.61 22.64 -6.10
N SER A 112 9.72 22.73 -6.82
CA SER A 112 9.80 23.21 -8.20
C SER A 112 9.89 22.05 -9.17
#